data_AF-A0A843GTL9-F1
#
_entry.id   AF-A0A843GTL9-F1
#
_cell.length_a   1.000
_cell.length_b   1.000
_cell.length_c   1.000
_cell.angle_alpha   90.00
_cell.angle_beta   90.00
_cell.angle_gamma   90.00
#
_symmetry.space_group_name_H-M   'P 1'
#
loop_
_entity.id
_entity.type
_entity.pdbx_description
1 polymer ?
#
loop_
_entity_poly.entity_id
_entity_poly.type
_entity_poly.pdbx_seq_one_letter_code
_entity_poly.pdbx_strand_id
1 'polypeptide(L)'
;MTKKELIRTLTEAYYKEKEVELTTSTLNFFRIENEDIIDFILNETKDLTESCYNKEKDVKYVQAKIIEPSDMDVFGETTVVCENCDHVFYVNKKMLKNIEYGEYGLPFIECPYCLEKTVFDEEKALDLDENNLKYPQHFACQKKSKHVVEIDDKEIDEQCRKILKRLKEDKFDDFKFWSSGDTIIIGLKFADEYRIIVAKKYDEVSIPNEEEIFDD
;
A
#
# COMPACT_ATOMS: atom_id res chain seq x y z
N MET A 1 -9.52 -11.92 4.11
CA MET A 1 -10.42 -13.05 3.74
C MET A 1 -11.50 -13.16 4.79
N THR A 2 -12.76 -12.99 4.41
CA THR A 2 -13.91 -13.07 5.33
C THR A 2 -14.21 -14.53 5.73
N LYS A 3 -14.96 -14.74 6.84
CA LYS A 3 -15.42 -16.10 7.26
C LYS A 3 -16.12 -16.82 6.12
N LYS A 4 -16.96 -16.09 5.40
CA LYS A 4 -17.73 -16.60 4.25
C LYS A 4 -16.84 -17.02 3.07
N GLU A 5 -15.79 -16.24 2.80
CA GLU A 5 -14.82 -16.58 1.74
C GLU A 5 -13.93 -17.77 2.13
N LEU A 6 -13.52 -17.86 3.40
CA LEU A 6 -12.79 -19.02 3.90
C LEU A 6 -13.66 -20.28 3.80
N ILE A 7 -14.89 -20.25 4.32
CA ILE A 7 -15.82 -21.37 4.24
C ILE A 7 -16.04 -21.78 2.78
N ARG A 8 -16.26 -20.82 1.87
CA ARG A 8 -16.40 -21.11 0.43
C ARG A 8 -15.16 -21.78 -0.14
N THR A 9 -13.97 -21.26 0.17
CA THR A 9 -12.69 -21.79 -0.34
C THR A 9 -12.45 -23.22 0.14
N LEU A 10 -12.67 -23.47 1.43
CA LEU A 10 -12.53 -24.80 2.04
C LEU A 10 -13.58 -25.78 1.50
N THR A 11 -14.82 -25.33 1.32
CA THR A 11 -15.91 -26.13 0.75
C THR A 11 -15.61 -26.51 -0.71
N GLU A 12 -15.15 -25.56 -1.52
CA GLU A 12 -14.77 -25.83 -2.90
C GLU A 12 -13.59 -26.79 -3.01
N ALA A 13 -12.61 -26.67 -2.12
CA ALA A 13 -11.47 -27.57 -2.09
C ALA A 13 -11.85 -28.99 -1.65
N TYR A 14 -12.77 -29.12 -0.68
CA TYR A 14 -13.36 -30.40 -0.27
C TYR A 14 -14.02 -31.13 -1.44
N TYR A 15 -14.91 -30.45 -2.18
CA TYR A 15 -15.60 -31.07 -3.31
C TYR A 15 -14.71 -31.33 -4.53
N LYS A 16 -13.61 -30.58 -4.69
CA LYS A 16 -12.68 -30.71 -5.81
C LYS A 16 -11.44 -31.54 -5.49
N GLU A 17 -11.35 -32.12 -4.29
CA GLU A 17 -10.20 -32.90 -3.81
C GLU A 17 -8.87 -32.12 -3.95
N LYS A 18 -8.86 -30.84 -3.55
CA LYS A 18 -7.69 -29.97 -3.64
C LYS A 18 -7.10 -29.66 -2.27
N GLU A 19 -5.79 -29.52 -2.22
CA GLU A 19 -5.08 -28.96 -1.06
C GLU A 19 -5.37 -27.46 -0.93
N VAL A 20 -5.46 -27.00 0.32
CA VAL A 20 -5.59 -25.58 0.66
C VAL A 20 -4.47 -25.22 1.62
N GLU A 21 -3.74 -24.15 1.28
CA GLU A 21 -2.74 -23.57 2.17
C GLU A 21 -3.43 -22.57 3.10
N LEU A 22 -3.34 -22.81 4.40
CA LEU A 22 -3.84 -21.90 5.43
C LEU A 22 -2.67 -21.44 6.30
N THR A 23 -2.65 -20.15 6.60
CA THR A 23 -1.69 -19.59 7.53
C THR A 23 -2.16 -19.76 8.98
N THR A 24 -1.24 -19.85 9.93
CA THR A 24 -1.56 -19.85 11.37
C THR A 24 -2.38 -18.62 11.77
N SER A 25 -2.12 -17.46 11.14
CA SER A 25 -2.92 -16.25 11.33
C SER A 25 -4.38 -16.42 10.90
N THR A 26 -4.63 -17.14 9.79
CA THR A 26 -5.98 -17.44 9.32
C THR A 26 -6.73 -18.34 10.30
N LEU A 27 -6.06 -19.38 10.82
CA LEU A 27 -6.66 -20.31 11.78
C LEU A 27 -6.99 -19.63 13.12
N ASN A 28 -6.06 -18.81 13.63
CA ASN A 28 -6.26 -18.03 14.85
C ASN A 28 -7.39 -17.00 14.70
N PHE A 29 -7.51 -16.37 13.53
CA PHE A 29 -8.57 -15.40 13.25
C PHE A 29 -9.97 -16.02 13.37
N PHE A 30 -10.14 -17.28 12.97
CA PHE A 30 -11.41 -17.99 13.08
C PHE A 30 -11.53 -18.87 14.33
N ARG A 31 -10.51 -18.88 15.20
CA ARG A 31 -10.41 -19.75 16.38
C ARG A 31 -10.59 -21.23 16.05
N ILE A 32 -10.04 -21.65 14.92
CA ILE A 32 -10.10 -23.04 14.47
C ILE A 32 -8.82 -23.73 14.92
N GLU A 33 -8.94 -24.72 15.80
CA GLU A 33 -7.80 -25.58 16.14
C GLU A 33 -7.49 -26.53 14.98
N ASN A 34 -6.23 -26.95 14.85
CA ASN A 34 -5.76 -27.75 13.71
C ASN A 34 -6.55 -29.06 13.52
N GLU A 35 -7.01 -29.67 14.61
CA GLU A 35 -7.79 -30.92 14.58
C GLU A 35 -9.29 -30.68 14.25
N ASP A 36 -9.76 -29.43 14.39
CA ASP A 36 -11.18 -29.06 14.29
C ASP A 36 -11.58 -28.50 12.92
N ILE A 37 -10.66 -28.40 11.95
CA ILE A 37 -10.94 -27.78 10.64
C ILE A 37 -12.10 -28.49 9.92
N ILE A 38 -12.16 -29.83 10.02
CA ILE A 38 -13.24 -30.62 9.40
C ILE A 38 -14.57 -30.36 10.10
N ASP A 39 -14.60 -30.33 11.43
CA ASP A 39 -15.81 -30.07 12.20
C ASP A 39 -16.30 -28.62 12.05
N PHE A 40 -15.38 -27.66 11.90
CA PHE A 40 -15.69 -26.28 11.57
C PHE A 40 -16.33 -26.18 10.18
N ILE A 41 -15.75 -26.84 9.16
CA ILE A 41 -16.32 -26.89 7.80
C ILE A 41 -17.72 -27.52 7.88
N LEU A 42 -17.88 -28.69 8.52
CA LEU A 42 -19.15 -29.41 8.57
C LEU A 42 -20.24 -28.70 9.39
N ASN A 43 -19.90 -28.04 10.50
CA ASN A 43 -20.87 -27.33 11.34
C ASN A 43 -21.29 -25.98 10.72
N GLU A 44 -20.38 -25.26 10.09
CA GLU A 44 -20.68 -23.94 9.48
C GLU A 44 -21.23 -24.07 8.05
N THR A 45 -21.00 -25.20 7.36
CA THR A 45 -21.65 -25.50 6.08
C THR A 45 -23.06 -26.03 6.22
N LYS A 46 -23.50 -26.52 7.40
CA LYS A 46 -24.90 -26.90 7.64
C LYS A 46 -25.89 -25.78 7.29
N ASP A 47 -25.54 -24.54 7.63
CA ASP A 47 -26.37 -23.36 7.33
C ASP A 47 -26.31 -22.93 5.84
N LEU A 48 -25.30 -23.40 5.09
CA LEU A 48 -25.12 -23.12 3.66
C LEU A 48 -25.58 -24.28 2.74
N THR A 49 -25.85 -25.46 3.29
CA THR A 49 -26.13 -26.69 2.52
C THR A 49 -27.58 -27.20 2.62
N GLU A 50 -28.49 -26.51 3.30
CA GLU A 50 -29.93 -26.84 3.20
C GLU A 50 -30.51 -26.67 1.78
N SER A 51 -29.78 -26.06 0.83
CA SER A 51 -30.16 -26.06 -0.59
C SER A 51 -29.49 -27.15 -1.45
N CYS A 52 -28.60 -27.98 -0.89
CA CYS A 52 -27.74 -28.88 -1.67
C CYS A 52 -27.68 -30.30 -1.08
N TYR A 53 -28.79 -31.01 -1.23
CA TYR A 53 -28.88 -32.46 -1.44
C TYR A 53 -28.32 -33.42 -0.36
N ASN A 54 -29.26 -34.21 0.18
CA ASN A 54 -29.05 -35.51 0.82
C ASN A 54 -28.08 -36.41 0.03
N LYS A 55 -27.01 -36.87 0.68
CA LYS A 55 -26.43 -38.22 0.46
C LYS A 55 -25.46 -38.59 1.59
N GLU A 56 -25.77 -39.70 2.24
CA GLU A 56 -24.86 -40.42 3.12
C GLU A 56 -23.57 -40.83 2.37
N LYS A 57 -22.46 -40.86 3.13
CA LYS A 57 -21.21 -41.61 2.90
C LYS A 57 -20.29 -41.14 1.77
N ASP A 58 -19.26 -40.39 2.16
CA ASP A 58 -17.87 -40.86 2.28
C ASP A 58 -17.03 -39.67 2.77
N VAL A 59 -16.52 -39.73 4.00
CA VAL A 59 -15.67 -38.66 4.55
C VAL A 59 -14.31 -38.74 3.85
N LYS A 60 -14.07 -37.82 2.91
CA LYS A 60 -12.76 -37.64 2.28
C LYS A 60 -12.04 -36.48 2.93
N TYR A 61 -10.79 -36.70 3.34
CA TYR A 61 -9.99 -35.74 4.08
C TYR A 61 -9.53 -34.58 3.16
N VAL A 62 -9.70 -33.34 3.61
CA VAL A 62 -8.98 -32.19 3.05
C VAL A 62 -7.63 -32.13 3.74
N GLN A 63 -6.54 -32.21 2.97
CA GLN A 63 -5.21 -31.92 3.49
C GLN A 63 -5.01 -30.40 3.45
N ALA A 64 -5.10 -29.78 4.62
CA ALA A 64 -4.66 -28.40 4.81
C ALA A 64 -3.16 -28.42 5.17
N LYS A 65 -2.34 -27.75 4.38
CA LYS A 65 -0.93 -27.55 4.72
C LYS A 65 -0.82 -26.28 5.55
N ILE A 66 -0.41 -26.45 6.80
CA ILE A 66 -0.11 -25.33 7.70
C ILE A 66 1.28 -24.84 7.35
N ILE A 67 1.40 -23.56 7.01
CA ILE A 67 2.68 -22.90 6.86
C ILE A 67 3.03 -22.31 8.22
N GLU A 68 4.02 -22.88 8.90
CA GLU A 68 4.49 -22.32 10.16
C GLU A 68 5.14 -20.95 9.91
N PRO A 69 5.06 -20.01 10.87
CA PRO A 69 5.71 -18.71 10.75
C PRO A 69 7.22 -18.81 10.45
N SER A 70 7.87 -19.89 10.89
CA SER A 70 9.27 -20.20 10.61
C SER A 70 9.57 -20.58 9.16
N ASP A 71 8.55 -20.98 8.40
CA ASP A 71 8.65 -21.30 6.96
C ASP A 71 8.35 -20.09 6.07
N MET A 72 7.97 -18.96 6.68
CA MET A 72 7.92 -17.66 6.01
C MET A 72 9.28 -16.98 6.22
N ASP A 73 9.99 -16.71 5.13
CA ASP A 73 11.22 -15.92 5.12
C ASP A 73 11.08 -14.63 5.97
N VAL A 74 11.52 -14.68 7.24
CA VAL A 74 11.46 -13.57 8.19
C VAL A 74 12.55 -12.58 7.83
N PHE A 75 12.16 -11.46 7.22
CA PHE A 75 13.05 -10.34 6.94
C PHE A 75 12.39 -9.04 7.37
N GLY A 76 12.90 -8.43 8.44
CA GLY A 76 12.60 -7.06 8.90
C GLY A 76 11.26 -6.89 9.60
N GLU A 77 11.24 -7.00 10.94
CA GLU A 77 10.01 -6.95 11.74
C GLU A 77 9.50 -5.51 11.95
N THR A 78 8.90 -4.90 10.94
CA THR A 78 8.06 -3.71 11.17
C THR A 78 6.66 -4.15 11.55
N THR A 79 6.24 -3.80 12.78
CA THR A 79 4.86 -3.96 13.24
C THR A 79 4.08 -2.67 13.01
N VAL A 80 2.82 -2.83 12.60
CA VAL A 80 1.88 -1.73 12.35
C VAL A 80 0.62 -2.00 13.14
N VAL A 81 0.10 -0.95 13.77
CA VAL A 81 -1.22 -0.96 14.41
C VAL A 81 -2.20 -0.35 13.42
N CYS A 82 -3.24 -1.10 13.04
CA CYS A 82 -4.27 -0.57 12.15
C CYS A 82 -5.15 0.44 12.89
N GLU A 83 -5.23 1.67 12.40
CA GLU A 83 -6.07 2.73 12.99
C GLU A 83 -7.59 2.48 12.89
N ASN A 84 -8.00 1.55 12.02
CA ASN A 84 -9.42 1.25 11.78
C ASN A 84 -9.95 0.07 12.61
N CYS A 85 -9.08 -0.85 13.03
CA CYS A 85 -9.51 -2.08 13.73
C CYS A 85 -8.62 -2.50 14.89
N ASP A 86 -7.64 -1.67 15.26
CA ASP A 86 -6.69 -1.85 16.36
C ASP A 86 -5.85 -3.14 16.30
N HIS A 87 -5.90 -3.87 15.19
CA HIS A 87 -5.10 -5.08 15.01
C HIS A 87 -3.64 -4.73 14.74
N VAL A 88 -2.74 -5.42 15.43
CA VAL A 88 -1.31 -5.37 15.20
C VAL A 88 -0.93 -6.43 14.17
N PHE A 89 -0.16 -6.05 13.16
CA PHE A 89 0.30 -6.97 12.12
C PHE A 89 1.73 -6.71 11.69
N TYR A 90 2.39 -7.77 11.22
CA TYR A 90 3.73 -7.72 10.70
C TYR A 90 3.71 -7.43 9.20
N VAL A 91 4.55 -6.50 8.78
CA VAL A 91 4.70 -6.14 7.37
C VAL A 91 5.84 -6.93 6.76
N ASN A 92 5.53 -7.73 5.73
CA ASN A 92 6.54 -8.49 4.99
C ASN A 92 6.98 -7.77 3.71
N LYS A 93 8.03 -8.27 3.04
CA LYS A 93 8.54 -7.71 1.77
C LYS A 93 7.49 -7.59 0.66
N LYS A 94 6.53 -8.51 0.59
CA LYS A 94 5.46 -8.46 -0.43
C LYS A 94 4.49 -7.31 -0.13
N MET A 95 4.20 -7.10 1.15
CA MET A 95 3.39 -6.01 1.65
C MET A 95 4.07 -4.65 1.46
N LEU A 96 5.38 -4.54 1.68
CA LEU A 96 6.18 -3.34 1.40
C LEU A 96 6.10 -2.92 -0.09
N LYS A 97 6.13 -3.89 -1.01
CA LYS A 97 6.00 -3.63 -2.46
C LYS A 97 4.62 -3.09 -2.88
N ASN A 98 3.64 -3.19 -2.00
CA ASN A 98 2.27 -2.73 -2.20
C ASN A 98 1.96 -1.46 -1.41
N ILE A 99 2.98 -0.81 -0.82
CA ILE A 99 2.79 0.50 -0.22
C ILE A 99 2.27 1.45 -1.30
N GLU A 100 1.27 2.23 -0.93
CA GLU A 100 0.73 3.32 -1.73
C GLU A 100 0.94 4.62 -0.99
N TYR A 101 1.34 5.67 -1.69
CA TYR A 101 1.50 6.98 -1.07
C TYR A 101 0.18 7.75 -1.18
N GLY A 102 -0.39 8.10 -0.04
CA GLY A 102 -1.71 8.70 0.07
C GLY A 102 -1.67 10.22 0.21
N GLU A 103 -2.73 10.77 0.80
CA GLU A 103 -2.83 12.21 1.06
C GLU A 103 -1.64 12.66 1.93
N TYR A 104 -1.02 13.80 1.58
CA TYR A 104 0.19 14.37 2.21
C TYR A 104 1.51 13.61 1.99
N GLY A 105 1.53 12.60 1.11
CA GLY A 105 2.75 11.84 0.86
C GLY A 105 3.08 10.83 1.95
N LEU A 106 2.14 10.56 2.87
CA LEU A 106 2.29 9.49 3.85
C LEU A 106 2.15 8.12 3.15
N PRO A 107 2.99 7.13 3.47
CA PRO A 107 2.84 5.78 2.97
C PRO A 107 1.67 5.09 3.70
N PHE A 108 0.86 4.39 2.92
CA PHE A 108 -0.25 3.59 3.40
C PHE A 108 -0.06 2.14 3.01
N ILE A 109 -0.55 1.28 3.87
CA ILE A 109 -0.61 -0.15 3.65
C ILE A 109 -2.03 -0.65 3.92
N GLU A 110 -2.48 -1.63 3.12
CA GLU A 110 -3.76 -2.29 3.36
C GLU A 110 -3.65 -3.22 4.58
N CYS A 111 -4.54 -3.03 5.55
CA CYS A 111 -4.63 -3.94 6.69
C CYS A 111 -5.14 -5.32 6.23
N PRO A 112 -4.43 -6.42 6.52
CA PRO A 112 -4.88 -7.75 6.09
C PRO A 112 -6.15 -8.24 6.81
N TYR A 113 -6.54 -7.57 7.92
CA TYR A 113 -7.69 -7.94 8.75
C TYR A 113 -8.97 -7.23 8.31
N CYS A 114 -8.95 -5.90 8.19
CA CYS A 114 -10.13 -5.11 7.81
C CYS A 114 -10.13 -4.64 6.36
N LEU A 115 -9.03 -4.81 5.62
CA LEU A 115 -8.83 -4.36 4.24
C LEU A 115 -8.88 -2.82 4.06
N GLU A 116 -8.94 -2.07 5.15
CA GLU A 116 -8.82 -0.62 5.13
C GLU A 116 -7.35 -0.21 5.12
N LYS A 117 -7.08 0.96 4.52
CA LYS A 117 -5.73 1.55 4.53
C LYS A 117 -5.40 2.07 5.91
N THR A 118 -4.17 1.85 6.34
CA THR A 118 -3.62 2.42 7.57
C THR A 118 -2.30 3.10 7.26
N VAL A 119 -2.01 4.19 7.97
CA VAL A 119 -0.73 4.88 7.87
C VAL A 119 0.41 3.92 8.23
N PHE A 120 1.45 3.91 7.40
CA PHE A 120 2.68 3.19 7.62
C PHE A 120 3.79 4.16 8.04
N ASP A 121 4.76 3.68 8.80
CA ASP A 121 5.89 4.47 9.27
C ASP A 121 6.84 4.76 8.10
N GLU A 122 7.08 6.05 7.80
CA GLU A 122 7.92 6.51 6.69
C GLU A 122 9.36 6.01 6.81
N GLU A 123 9.91 5.95 8.02
CA GLU A 123 11.28 5.47 8.27
C GLU A 123 11.44 3.96 7.98
N LYS A 124 10.31 3.26 7.82
CA LYS A 124 10.27 1.82 7.53
C LYS A 124 9.64 1.52 6.18
N ALA A 125 9.30 2.55 5.41
CA ALA A 125 8.80 2.45 4.06
C ALA A 125 9.83 1.79 3.13
N LEU A 126 9.36 1.29 1.99
CA LEU A 126 10.26 0.76 0.97
C LEU A 126 11.13 1.89 0.43
N ASP A 127 12.45 1.76 0.57
CA ASP A 127 13.40 2.64 -0.13
C ASP A 127 13.14 2.54 -1.64
N LEU A 128 12.76 3.68 -2.23
CA LEU A 128 12.52 3.76 -3.65
C LEU A 128 13.85 3.89 -4.40
N ASP A 129 13.93 3.28 -5.57
CA ASP A 129 15.08 3.35 -6.46
C ASP A 129 14.63 3.32 -7.94
N GLU A 130 15.58 3.45 -8.86
CA GLU A 130 15.33 3.41 -10.30
C GLU A 130 14.70 2.09 -10.80
N ASN A 131 14.85 0.99 -10.06
CA ASN A 131 14.38 -0.34 -10.43
C ASN A 131 12.99 -0.66 -9.88
N ASN A 132 12.56 0.01 -8.82
CA ASN A 132 11.33 -0.30 -8.10
C ASN A 132 10.26 0.83 -8.16
N LEU A 133 10.62 2.02 -8.65
CA LEU A 133 9.71 3.15 -8.79
C LEU A 133 8.53 2.82 -9.73
N LYS A 134 7.29 3.04 -9.26
CA LYS A 134 6.06 2.79 -10.03
C LYS A 134 5.09 3.95 -9.93
N TYR A 135 4.81 4.56 -11.07
CA TYR A 135 3.72 5.52 -11.21
C TYR A 135 2.37 4.81 -11.48
N PRO A 136 1.25 5.23 -10.87
CA PRO A 136 1.11 6.31 -9.88
C PRO A 136 1.27 5.84 -8.43
N GLN A 137 1.57 4.56 -8.20
CA GLN A 137 1.53 3.91 -6.88
C GLN A 137 2.41 4.60 -5.83
N HIS A 138 3.64 4.98 -6.22
CA HIS A 138 4.63 5.53 -5.32
C HIS A 138 4.67 7.06 -5.30
N PHE A 139 3.65 7.71 -5.87
CA PHE A 139 3.62 9.16 -5.99
C PHE A 139 2.54 9.76 -5.09
N ALA A 140 2.91 10.77 -4.32
CA ALA A 140 2.00 11.60 -3.56
C ALA A 140 1.15 12.43 -4.53
N CYS A 141 -0.15 12.15 -4.58
CA CYS A 141 -1.07 12.79 -5.51
C CYS A 141 -1.73 14.02 -4.89
N GLN A 142 -1.27 15.22 -5.26
CA GLN A 142 -1.84 16.48 -4.75
C GLN A 142 -3.27 16.75 -5.28
N LYS A 143 -3.76 15.98 -6.27
CA LYS A 143 -5.17 16.03 -6.73
C LYS A 143 -6.18 15.48 -5.74
N LYS A 144 -5.78 14.49 -4.95
CA LYS A 144 -6.71 13.68 -4.15
C LYS A 144 -6.82 14.15 -2.71
N SER A 145 -5.84 14.91 -2.21
CA SER A 145 -5.90 15.41 -0.85
C SER A 145 -6.95 16.52 -0.72
N LYS A 146 -7.94 16.27 0.16
CA LYS A 146 -9.05 17.20 0.44
C LYS A 146 -8.59 18.51 1.10
N HIS A 147 -7.33 18.56 1.50
CA HIS A 147 -6.74 19.62 2.29
C HIS A 147 -5.62 20.37 1.57
N VAL A 148 -5.34 20.04 0.30
CA VAL A 148 -4.38 20.80 -0.48
C VAL A 148 -4.93 22.21 -0.70
N VAL A 149 -4.13 23.20 -0.29
CA VAL A 149 -4.46 24.61 -0.50
C VAL A 149 -4.38 24.90 -1.99
N GLU A 150 -5.51 25.28 -2.59
CA GLU A 150 -5.51 25.77 -3.96
C GLU A 150 -4.86 27.15 -4.01
N ILE A 151 -3.82 27.28 -4.84
CA ILE A 151 -3.16 28.57 -5.07
C ILE A 151 -3.92 29.32 -6.17
N ASP A 152 -4.16 30.61 -5.92
CA ASP A 152 -4.85 31.48 -6.87
C ASP A 152 -3.93 31.97 -7.99
N ASP A 153 -4.54 32.33 -9.12
CA ASP A 153 -3.82 32.73 -10.33
C ASP A 153 -2.95 33.99 -10.14
N LYS A 154 -3.32 34.90 -9.22
CA LYS A 154 -2.53 36.12 -8.97
C LYS A 154 -1.25 35.80 -8.22
N GLU A 155 -1.31 34.91 -7.25
CA GLU A 155 -0.12 34.42 -6.55
C GLU A 155 0.78 33.65 -7.52
N ILE A 156 0.21 32.79 -8.38
CA ILE A 156 0.97 32.09 -9.43
C ILE A 156 1.68 33.09 -10.36
N ASP A 157 0.99 34.12 -10.82
CA ASP A 157 1.56 35.19 -11.66
C ASP A 157 2.71 35.92 -10.95
N GLU A 158 2.55 36.24 -9.66
CA GLU A 158 3.58 36.89 -8.86
C GLU A 158 4.83 36.01 -8.73
N GLN A 159 4.64 34.71 -8.43
CA GLN A 159 5.75 33.77 -8.28
C GLN A 159 6.44 33.49 -9.62
N CYS A 160 5.72 33.41 -10.73
CA CYS A 160 6.31 33.32 -12.07
C CYS A 160 7.25 34.50 -12.35
N ARG A 161 6.84 35.74 -12.03
CA ARG A 161 7.69 36.93 -12.18
C ARG A 161 8.91 36.89 -11.27
N LYS A 162 8.75 36.44 -10.03
CA LYS A 162 9.86 36.28 -9.07
C LYS A 162 10.88 35.26 -9.57
N ILE A 163 10.44 34.09 -10.04
CA ILE A 163 11.30 33.07 -10.64
C ILE A 163 12.06 33.63 -11.84
N LEU A 164 11.37 34.28 -12.78
CA LEU A 164 12.00 34.86 -13.96
C LEU A 164 13.05 35.92 -13.59
N LYS A 165 12.75 36.76 -12.59
CA LYS A 165 13.71 37.74 -12.07
C LYS A 165 14.96 37.04 -11.52
N ARG A 166 14.79 36.01 -10.68
CA ARG A 166 15.90 35.24 -10.10
C ARG A 166 16.76 34.56 -11.17
N LEU A 167 16.15 33.97 -12.20
CA LEU A 167 16.89 33.35 -13.32
C LEU A 167 17.72 34.36 -14.13
N LYS A 168 17.24 35.60 -14.27
CA LYS A 168 17.96 36.68 -14.97
C LYS A 168 19.14 37.22 -14.16
N GLU A 169 18.98 37.29 -12.83
CA GLU A 169 20.00 37.79 -11.92
C GLU A 169 21.10 36.76 -11.65
N ASP A 170 20.74 35.47 -11.66
CA ASP A 170 21.67 34.37 -11.42
C ASP A 170 22.50 34.06 -12.67
N LYS A 171 23.82 33.99 -12.49
CA LYS A 171 24.79 33.68 -13.55
C LYS A 171 25.18 32.21 -13.60
N PHE A 172 24.89 31.47 -12.54
CA PHE A 172 25.41 30.11 -12.36
C PHE A 172 24.33 29.05 -12.38
N ASP A 173 23.09 29.43 -12.06
CA ASP A 173 21.97 28.51 -12.00
C ASP A 173 21.02 28.72 -13.19
N ASP A 174 20.76 27.63 -13.91
CA ASP A 174 19.85 27.59 -15.05
C ASP A 174 18.46 27.07 -14.67
N PHE A 175 18.22 26.83 -13.37
CA PHE A 175 16.98 26.29 -12.84
C PHE A 175 16.54 27.04 -11.57
N LYS A 176 15.25 27.31 -11.44
CA LYS A 176 14.62 27.75 -10.19
C LYS A 176 13.24 27.13 -10.11
N PHE A 177 12.78 26.81 -8.91
CA PHE A 177 11.40 26.38 -8.72
C PHE A 177 10.78 27.02 -7.47
N TRP A 178 9.47 26.95 -7.41
CA TRP A 178 8.65 27.27 -6.26
C TRP A 178 7.50 26.28 -6.22
N SER A 179 7.18 25.76 -5.03
CA SER A 179 6.01 24.92 -4.80
C SER A 179 5.28 25.39 -3.55
N SER A 180 3.95 25.34 -3.61
CA SER A 180 3.06 25.56 -2.47
C SER A 180 1.68 25.00 -2.80
N GLY A 181 1.03 24.37 -1.82
CA GLY A 181 -0.31 23.83 -1.98
C GLY A 181 -0.39 22.88 -3.18
N ASP A 182 -1.30 23.14 -4.11
CA ASP A 182 -1.49 22.31 -5.30
C ASP A 182 -0.59 22.70 -6.47
N THR A 183 0.30 23.67 -6.33
CA THR A 183 0.99 24.26 -7.48
C THR A 183 2.50 24.16 -7.36
N ILE A 184 3.14 23.69 -8.44
CA ILE A 184 4.58 23.81 -8.66
C ILE A 184 4.83 24.69 -9.89
N ILE A 185 5.81 25.59 -9.77
CA ILE A 185 6.29 26.46 -10.83
C ILE A 185 7.77 26.16 -11.03
N ILE A 186 8.13 25.78 -12.24
CA ILE A 186 9.49 25.47 -12.65
C ILE A 186 9.94 26.49 -13.68
N GLY A 187 11.02 27.20 -13.40
CA GLY A 187 11.69 28.09 -14.33
C GLY A 187 13.01 27.51 -14.81
N LEU A 188 13.18 27.49 -16.12
CA LEU A 188 14.36 27.03 -16.81
C LEU A 188 14.96 28.17 -17.64
N LYS A 189 16.29 28.25 -17.67
CA LYS A 189 17.06 29.18 -18.49
C LYS A 189 17.81 28.39 -19.56
N PHE A 190 17.61 28.81 -20.79
CA PHE A 190 18.35 28.32 -21.95
C PHE A 190 19.19 29.46 -22.53
N ALA A 191 19.99 29.17 -23.54
CA ALA A 191 20.89 30.15 -24.14
C ALA A 191 20.14 31.36 -24.75
N ASP A 192 18.95 31.13 -25.29
CA ASP A 192 18.15 32.10 -26.05
C ASP A 192 16.75 32.36 -25.45
N GLU A 193 16.28 31.53 -24.52
CA GLU A 193 14.96 31.67 -23.93
C GLU A 193 14.90 31.34 -22.44
N TYR A 194 13.83 31.82 -21.79
CA TYR A 194 13.41 31.35 -20.47
C TYR A 194 12.10 30.59 -20.63
N ARG A 195 11.99 29.42 -20.00
CA ARG A 195 10.76 28.63 -19.98
C ARG A 195 10.20 28.58 -18.57
N ILE A 196 8.95 28.99 -18.40
CA ILE A 196 8.22 28.85 -17.15
C ILE A 196 7.14 27.79 -17.36
N ILE A 197 7.15 26.77 -16.51
CA ILE A 197 6.19 25.67 -16.49
C ILE A 197 5.41 25.81 -15.19
N VAL A 198 4.09 25.87 -15.29
CA VAL A 198 3.18 25.84 -14.14
C VAL A 198 2.41 24.52 -14.19
N ALA A 199 2.51 23.73 -13.14
CA ALA A 199 1.73 22.52 -12.98
C ALA A 199 0.90 22.64 -11.69
N LYS A 200 -0.42 22.72 -11.85
CA LYS A 200 -1.35 22.50 -10.74
C LYS A 200 -1.57 21.00 -10.59
N LYS A 201 -1.89 20.59 -9.36
CA LYS A 201 -2.43 19.26 -9.07
C LYS A 201 -1.48 18.17 -9.57
N TYR A 202 -0.20 18.34 -9.25
CA TYR A 202 0.89 17.49 -9.68
C TYR A 202 1.08 16.30 -8.74
N ASP A 203 1.74 15.26 -9.24
CA ASP A 203 2.11 14.09 -8.47
C ASP A 203 3.62 14.15 -8.22
N GLU A 204 4.07 13.92 -6.99
CA GLU A 204 5.48 14.01 -6.61
C GLU A 204 5.96 12.79 -5.82
N VAL A 205 7.25 12.50 -5.91
CA VAL A 205 7.93 11.45 -5.14
C VAL A 205 9.35 11.91 -4.84
N SER A 206 9.82 11.65 -3.62
CA SER A 206 11.22 11.86 -3.25
C SER A 206 11.92 10.51 -3.20
N ILE A 207 13.09 10.44 -3.82
CA ILE A 207 13.93 9.23 -3.87
C ILE A 207 15.26 9.63 -3.24
N PRO A 208 15.69 8.97 -2.14
CA PRO A 208 16.97 9.28 -1.51
C PRO A 208 18.12 8.92 -2.46
N ASN A 209 19.21 9.69 -2.40
CA ASN A 209 20.45 9.32 -3.09
C ASN A 209 21.15 8.21 -2.31
N GLU A 210 21.76 7.25 -3.02
CA GLU A 210 22.46 6.10 -2.43
C GLU A 210 23.62 6.48 -1.47
N GLU A 211 24.05 7.74 -1.44
CA GLU A 211 25.22 8.21 -0.67
C GLU A 211 24.90 8.81 0.72
N GLU A 212 23.63 8.87 1.16
CA GLU A 212 23.27 9.38 2.50
C GLU A 212 22.74 8.29 3.44
N ILE A 213 23.54 7.23 3.66
CA ILE A 213 23.42 6.41 4.88
C ILE A 213 24.29 7.07 5.93
N PHE A 214 23.70 7.91 6.78
CA PHE A 214 24.36 8.33 8.01
C PHE A 214 24.31 7.14 8.98
N ASP A 215 25.46 6.49 9.18
CA ASP A 215 25.68 5.58 10.31
C ASP A 215 25.57 6.40 11.61
N ASP A 216 24.48 6.26 12.34
CA ASP A 216 24.35 6.67 13.76
C ASP A 216 24.83 5.55 14.71
#